data_AF-A0A5K1G3T7-F1
#
_entry.id   AF-A0A5K1G3T7-F1
#
_cell.length_a   1.000
_cell.length_b   1.000
_cell.length_c   1.000
_cell.angle_alpha   90.00
_cell.angle_beta   90.00
_cell.angle_gamma   90.00
#
_symmetry.space_group_name_H-M   'P 1'
#
loop_
_entity.id
_entity.type
_entity.pdbx_description
1 polymer ?
#
loop_
_entity_poly.entity_id
_entity_poly.type
_entity_poly.pdbx_seq_one_letter_code
_entity_poly.pdbx_strand_id
1 'polypeptide(L)'
;MGKLDNEVVRRCCSAAFDAHKSRSRFTLKKSVRTHAIFAFPCSWSVGDWFRREGFGESKVDPTLFPSLKVLGTGVVACANEAFSSRFRHVLEATSLELE
;
A
#
# COMPACT_ATOMS: atom_id res chain seq x y z
N MET A 1 17.18 7.56 -14.01
CA MET A 1 16.04 7.89 -13.12
C MET A 1 14.79 7.98 -13.99
N GLY A 2 13.83 7.07 -13.84
CA GLY A 2 12.63 7.05 -14.70
C GLY A 2 11.79 8.30 -14.47
N LYS A 3 11.49 9.05 -15.54
CA LYS A 3 10.65 10.25 -15.46
C LYS A 3 9.21 9.82 -15.64
N LEU A 4 8.38 9.97 -14.60
CA LEU A 4 6.94 9.79 -14.73
C LEU A 4 6.36 10.95 -15.54
N ASP A 5 5.41 10.66 -16.42
CA ASP A 5 4.66 11.68 -17.13
C ASP A 5 3.83 12.53 -16.14
N ASN A 6 3.89 13.85 -16.28
CA ASN A 6 3.08 14.80 -15.52
C ASN A 6 1.58 14.53 -15.64
N GLU A 7 1.12 13.97 -16.77
CA GLU A 7 -0.27 13.53 -16.91
C GLU A 7 -0.61 12.37 -15.98
N VAL A 8 0.28 11.39 -15.86
CA VAL A 8 0.12 10.26 -14.93
C VAL A 8 0.12 10.76 -13.48
N VAL A 9 1.04 11.66 -13.13
CA VAL A 9 1.10 12.26 -11.79
C VAL A 9 -0.21 12.97 -11.44
N ARG A 10 -0.74 13.81 -12.34
CA ARG A 10 -2.03 14.50 -12.13
C ARG A 10 -3.19 13.53 -11.94
N ARG A 11 -3.25 12.46 -12.73
CA ARG A 11 -4.29 11.42 -12.61
C ARG A 11 -4.20 10.67 -11.29
N CYS A 12 -3.00 10.27 -10.86
CA CYS A 12 -2.79 9.62 -9.57
C CYS A 12 -3.20 10.52 -8.40
N CYS A 13 -2.86 11.82 -8.47
CA CYS A 13 -3.24 12.80 -7.45
C CYS A 13 -4.77 12.91 -7.34
N SER A 14 -5.47 13.12 -8.46
CA SER A 14 -6.95 13.14 -8.48
C SER A 14 -7.56 11.83 -7.97
N ALA A 15 -6.98 10.67 -8.34
CA ALA A 15 -7.44 9.37 -7.86
C ALA A 15 -7.30 9.23 -6.33
N ALA A 16 -6.20 9.71 -5.74
CA ALA A 16 -5.99 9.69 -4.30
C ALA A 16 -7.05 10.51 -3.55
N PHE A 17 -7.34 11.73 -4.01
CA PHE A 17 -8.41 12.56 -3.42
C PHE A 17 -9.81 11.95 -3.57
N ASP A 18 -10.10 11.33 -4.71
CA ASP A 18 -11.40 10.69 -4.92
C ASP A 18 -11.57 9.42 -4.09
N ALA A 19 -10.48 8.67 -3.84
CA ALA A 19 -10.53 7.46 -3.01
C ALA A 19 -11.08 7.75 -1.60
N HIS A 20 -10.81 8.93 -1.05
CA HIS A 20 -11.33 9.37 0.26
C HIS A 20 -12.85 9.54 0.32
N LYS A 21 -13.50 9.76 -0.82
CA LYS A 21 -14.96 9.89 -0.89
C LYS A 21 -15.65 8.52 -0.96
N SER A 22 -14.88 7.48 -1.26
CA SER A 22 -15.38 6.11 -1.36
C SER A 22 -15.43 5.44 0.01
N ARG A 23 -16.40 4.53 0.19
CA ARG A 23 -16.43 3.61 1.33
C ARG A 23 -15.63 2.32 1.07
N SER A 24 -15.05 2.18 -0.13
CA SER A 24 -14.23 1.04 -0.52
C SER A 24 -12.82 1.13 0.07
N ARG A 25 -12.16 -0.02 0.26
CA ARG A 25 -10.77 -0.13 0.73
C ARG A 25 -9.75 0.40 -0.27
N PHE A 26 -10.10 0.40 -1.55
CA PHE A 26 -9.37 1.05 -2.64
C PHE A 26 -10.32 1.36 -3.79
N THR A 27 -9.87 2.21 -4.71
CA THR A 27 -10.53 2.50 -5.97
C THR A 27 -9.60 2.15 -7.11
N LEU A 28 -10.15 1.61 -8.20
CA LEU A 28 -9.40 1.28 -9.41
C LEU A 28 -9.82 2.22 -10.53
N LYS A 29 -8.92 3.09 -10.97
CA LYS A 29 -9.10 3.88 -12.20
C LYS A 29 -8.27 3.25 -13.30
N LYS A 30 -8.93 2.59 -14.25
CA LYS A 30 -8.28 2.08 -15.46
C LYS A 30 -8.13 3.24 -16.45
N SER A 31 -6.91 3.55 -16.85
CA SER A 31 -6.69 4.40 -18.03
C SER A 31 -6.94 3.56 -19.28
N VAL A 32 -7.47 4.19 -20.32
CA VAL A 32 -7.68 3.54 -21.62
C VAL A 32 -6.28 3.22 -22.20
N ARG A 33 -5.81 1.99 -21.95
CA ARG A 33 -4.68 1.26 -22.56
C ARG A 33 -3.27 1.34 -21.95
N THR A 34 -2.95 2.19 -20.97
CA THR A 34 -1.53 2.30 -20.51
C THR A 34 -1.28 2.03 -19.04
N HIS A 35 -2.23 2.34 -18.14
CA HIS A 35 -2.01 2.26 -16.70
C HIS A 35 -3.28 1.84 -15.95
N ALA A 36 -3.11 1.02 -14.92
CA ALA A 36 -4.10 0.79 -13.88
C ALA A 36 -3.67 1.58 -12.63
N ILE A 37 -4.54 2.46 -12.13
CA ILE A 37 -4.28 3.26 -10.94
C ILE A 37 -5.11 2.71 -9.79
N PHE A 38 -4.43 2.12 -8.81
CA PHE A 38 -5.02 1.73 -7.54
C PHE A 38 -4.82 2.87 -6.54
N ALA A 39 -5.91 3.46 -6.06
CA ALA A 39 -5.88 4.55 -5.09
C ALA A 39 -6.52 4.11 -3.78
N PHE A 40 -5.80 4.31 -2.68
CA PHE A 40 -6.20 3.89 -1.34
C PHE A 40 -6.62 5.12 -0.52
N PRO A 41 -7.76 5.09 0.19
CA PRO A 41 -8.12 6.16 1.10
C PRO A 41 -7.13 6.19 2.28
N CYS A 42 -6.71 7.39 2.68
CA CYS A 42 -5.98 7.56 3.94
C CYS A 42 -6.95 7.52 5.14
N SER A 43 -6.41 7.20 6.32
CA SER A 43 -7.11 7.28 7.59
C SER A 43 -6.42 8.29 8.49
N TRP A 44 -7.20 9.01 9.30
CA TRP A 44 -6.71 9.92 10.34
C TRP A 44 -6.86 9.33 11.75
N SER A 45 -7.33 8.08 11.87
CA SER A 45 -7.43 7.41 13.17
C SER A 45 -6.05 7.04 13.70
N VAL A 46 -5.75 7.38 14.95
CA VAL A 46 -4.46 7.06 15.59
C VAL A 46 -4.12 5.57 15.49
N GLY A 47 -5.11 4.68 15.64
CA GLY A 47 -4.92 3.24 15.54
C GLY A 47 -4.50 2.74 14.15
N ASP A 48 -4.70 3.55 13.12
CA ASP A 48 -4.25 3.27 11.75
C ASP A 48 -2.84 3.78 11.46
N TRP A 49 -2.20 4.45 12.45
CA TRP A 49 -0.82 4.93 12.39
C TRP A 49 0.08 4.24 13.44
N PHE A 50 -0.46 3.93 14.63
CA PHE A 50 0.28 3.35 15.74
C PHE A 50 -0.51 2.20 16.38
N ARG A 51 0.04 0.99 16.34
CA ARG A 51 -0.58 -0.22 16.96
C ARG A 51 0.22 -0.80 18.13
N ARG A 52 1.44 -0.31 18.35
CA ARG A 52 2.35 -0.68 19.45
C ARG A 52 3.04 0.56 19.99
N GLU A 53 3.65 0.42 21.15
CA GLU A 53 4.53 1.44 21.74
C GLU A 53 5.76 1.72 20.85
N GLY A 54 6.40 2.86 21.07
CA GLY A 54 7.54 3.32 20.26
C GLY A 54 7.12 3.83 18.87
N PHE A 55 7.92 3.56 17.85
CA PHE A 55 7.69 4.04 16.47
C PHE A 55 6.63 3.23 15.69
N GLY A 56 5.99 2.24 16.32
CA GLY A 56 4.99 1.38 15.69
C GLY A 56 5.55 0.44 14.61
N GLU A 57 6.86 0.17 14.63
CA GLU A 57 7.51 -0.73 13.68
C GLU A 57 7.31 -2.21 14.02
N SER A 58 7.30 -3.05 12.99
CA SER A 58 7.25 -4.51 13.09
C SER A 58 7.97 -5.14 11.91
N LYS A 59 8.48 -6.35 12.09
CA LYS A 59 9.08 -7.13 11.00
C LYS A 59 8.02 -7.41 9.93
N VAL A 60 8.38 -7.26 8.64
CA VAL A 60 7.50 -7.65 7.54
C VAL A 60 7.33 -9.17 7.51
N ASP A 61 6.20 -9.63 7.00
CA ASP A 61 5.97 -11.07 6.82
C ASP A 61 6.87 -11.60 5.67
N PRO A 62 7.82 -12.50 5.94
CA PRO A 62 8.72 -13.01 4.92
C PRO A 62 8.03 -13.92 3.90
N THR A 63 6.82 -14.41 4.20
CA THR A 63 6.01 -15.19 3.25
C THR A 63 5.38 -14.30 2.19
N LEU A 64 4.97 -13.08 2.55
CA LEU A 64 4.45 -12.06 1.63
C LEU A 64 5.57 -11.26 0.94
N PHE A 65 6.70 -11.05 1.62
CA PHE A 65 7.81 -10.21 1.13
C PHE A 65 9.16 -10.93 1.22
N PRO A 66 9.38 -12.01 0.44
CA PRO A 66 10.59 -12.84 0.53
C PRO A 66 11.89 -12.08 0.20
N SER A 67 11.78 -11.00 -0.59
CA SER A 67 12.91 -10.17 -1.02
C SER A 67 13.24 -9.02 -0.06
N LEU A 68 12.37 -8.70 0.89
CA LEU A 68 12.61 -7.62 1.87
C LEU A 68 13.46 -8.11 3.04
N LYS A 69 14.69 -8.53 2.72
CA LYS A 69 15.68 -9.01 3.68
C LYS A 69 17.09 -8.73 3.20
N VAL A 70 18.02 -8.68 4.15
CA VAL A 70 19.45 -8.60 3.85
C VAL A 70 19.95 -9.98 3.40
N LEU A 71 20.56 -10.03 2.22
CA LEU A 71 21.21 -11.25 1.72
C LEU A 71 22.44 -11.57 2.58
N GLY A 72 22.64 -12.85 2.92
CA GLY A 72 23.73 -13.32 3.79
C GLY A 72 23.32 -13.45 5.26
N THR A 73 22.71 -12.42 5.86
CA THR A 73 22.27 -12.48 7.26
C THR A 73 20.83 -12.95 7.44
N GLY A 74 19.99 -12.80 6.41
CA GLY A 74 18.57 -13.18 6.46
C GLY A 74 17.70 -12.25 7.32
N VAL A 75 18.26 -11.15 7.83
CA VAL A 75 17.51 -10.18 8.63
C VAL A 75 16.43 -9.54 7.77
N VAL A 76 15.18 -9.70 8.20
CA VAL A 76 13.98 -9.19 7.53
C VAL A 76 13.79 -7.70 7.82
N ALA A 77 13.28 -6.96 6.83
CA ALA A 77 12.99 -5.54 6.97
C ALA A 77 11.88 -5.25 8.01
N CYS A 78 11.88 -4.02 8.53
CA CYS A 78 10.82 -3.50 9.37
C CYS A 78 9.93 -2.51 8.60
N ALA A 79 8.64 -2.50 8.91
CA ALA A 79 7.66 -1.55 8.40
C ALA A 79 6.70 -1.14 9.53
N ASN A 80 5.93 -0.07 9.33
CA ASN A 80 4.89 0.30 10.29
C ASN A 80 3.79 -0.78 10.35
N GLU A 81 3.51 -1.30 11.54
CA GLU A 81 2.57 -2.41 11.74
C GLU A 81 1.15 -2.05 11.32
N ALA A 82 0.71 -0.82 11.59
CA ALA A 82 -0.62 -0.38 11.22
C ALA A 82 -0.80 -0.41 9.70
N PHE A 83 0.20 0.08 8.96
CA PHE A 83 0.18 0.07 7.49
C PHE A 83 0.25 -1.36 6.94
N SER A 84 1.12 -2.22 7.47
CA SER A 84 1.20 -3.63 7.07
C SER A 84 -0.11 -4.38 7.32
N SER A 85 -0.79 -4.11 8.43
CA SER A 85 -2.11 -4.72 8.70
C SER A 85 -3.18 -4.22 7.74
N ARG A 86 -3.19 -2.92 7.40
CA ARG A 86 -4.13 -2.38 6.40
C ARG A 86 -3.88 -2.97 5.02
N PHE A 87 -2.61 -3.15 4.64
CA PHE A 87 -2.25 -3.84 3.40
C PHE A 87 -2.78 -5.27 3.36
N ARG A 88 -2.57 -6.06 4.42
CA ARG A 88 -3.13 -7.42 4.53
C ARG A 88 -4.66 -7.44 4.43
N HIS A 89 -5.34 -6.53 5.12
CA HIS A 89 -6.80 -6.42 5.01
C HIS A 89 -7.29 -6.04 3.59
N VAL A 90 -6.48 -5.33 2.80
CA VAL A 90 -6.78 -5.09 1.38
C VAL A 90 -6.58 -6.38 0.61
N LEU A 91 -5.43 -7.04 0.78
CA LEU A 91 -5.08 -8.27 0.06
C LEU A 91 -6.13 -9.36 0.29
N GLU A 92 -6.43 -9.68 1.55
CA GLU A 92 -7.42 -10.70 1.97
C GLU A 92 -8.83 -10.39 1.45
N ALA A 93 -9.20 -9.11 1.37
CA ALA A 93 -10.52 -8.69 0.89
C ALA A 93 -10.63 -8.64 -0.63
N THR A 94 -9.54 -8.94 -1.36
CA THR A 94 -9.48 -8.86 -2.81
C THR A 94 -8.98 -10.16 -3.41
N SER A 95 -9.52 -10.56 -4.55
CA SER A 95 -8.97 -11.70 -5.32
C SER A 95 -7.63 -11.38 -6.01
N LEU A 96 -6.85 -10.42 -5.50
CA LEU A 96 -5.54 -10.04 -6.06
C LEU A 96 -4.46 -11.10 -5.80
N GLU A 97 -4.74 -12.10 -4.96
CA GLU A 97 -3.85 -13.25 -4.73
C GLU A 97 -3.88 -14.28 -5.88
N LEU A 98 -4.81 -14.14 -6.84
CA LEU A 98 -4.99 -15.06 -7.96
C LEU A 98 -4.50 -14.46 -9.28
N GLU A 99 -3.18 -14.37 -9.44
CA GLU A 99 -2.53 -14.43 -10.76
C GLU A 99 -1.12 -15.04 -10.65
#